data_AF-A0A9Q1MKV8-F1
#
_entry.id   AF-A0A9Q1MKV8-F1
#
_cell.length_a   1.000
_cell.length_b   1.000
_cell.length_c   1.000
_cell.angle_alpha   90.00
_cell.angle_beta   90.00
_cell.angle_gamma   90.00
#
_symmetry.space_group_name_H-M   'P 1'
#
loop_
_entity.id
_entity.type
_entity.pdbx_description
1 polymer ?
#
loop_
_entity_poly.entity_id
_entity_poly.type
_entity_poly.pdbx_seq_one_letter_code
_entity_poly.pdbx_strand_id
1 'polypeptide(L)'
;MEEHCFEHKTVKVNGVNMHVVEKGQGPIVLFIHGFPEFWYSWRHQISFTAKHGYRAVGPDLRGYGDTTGIQREPIETLKAVYGDDYYVVRFQEPGEIEAEFAKISTKKVLEKFLSYRNPGPLYMPKGKPFDDSPVILPSWLSSSEVDYFASTYEKTGFTGGVNYYRALDRVSLIPTYRANVKKGTSDDDFIGLWIKSFA
;
A
#
# COMPACT_ATOMS: atom_id res chain seq x y z
N MET A 1 -0.51 -3.26 33.46
CA MET A 1 -1.37 -3.06 32.28
C MET A 1 -1.70 -1.58 32.25
N GLU A 2 -0.87 -0.79 31.59
CA GLU A 2 -1.01 0.67 31.52
C GLU A 2 -1.37 1.02 30.07
N GLU A 3 -2.39 1.85 29.93
CA GLU A 3 -3.27 1.91 28.76
C GLU A 3 -2.55 2.21 27.43
N HIS A 4 -2.92 1.42 26.43
CA HIS A 4 -2.62 1.60 25.00
C HIS A 4 -3.25 2.86 24.39
N CYS A 5 -3.72 3.82 25.19
CA CYS A 5 -4.43 4.97 24.67
C CYS A 5 -3.45 5.92 23.97
N PHE A 6 -3.75 6.23 22.71
CA PHE A 6 -3.08 7.23 21.89
C PHE A 6 -3.96 8.48 21.87
N GLU A 7 -3.37 9.68 21.98
CA GLU A 7 -4.14 10.91 21.81
C GLU A 7 -4.36 11.18 20.33
N HIS A 8 -5.62 11.19 19.89
CA HIS A 8 -5.99 11.52 18.52
C HIS A 8 -6.42 12.98 18.43
N LYS A 9 -5.87 13.71 17.45
CA LYS A 9 -6.17 15.12 17.19
C LYS A 9 -6.45 15.32 15.72
N THR A 10 -7.29 16.30 15.41
CA THR A 10 -7.50 16.79 14.05
C THR A 10 -6.97 18.22 13.97
N VAL A 11 -6.04 18.47 13.05
CA VAL A 11 -5.38 19.76 12.87
C VAL A 11 -5.67 20.26 11.46
N LYS A 12 -6.22 21.48 11.35
CA LYS A 12 -6.46 22.11 10.05
C LYS A 12 -5.16 22.68 9.50
N VAL A 13 -4.65 22.11 8.41
CA VAL A 13 -3.37 22.50 7.77
C VAL A 13 -3.49 22.43 6.26
N ASN A 14 -2.98 23.45 5.54
CA ASN A 14 -2.88 23.45 4.07
C ASN A 14 -4.14 22.95 3.32
N GLY A 15 -5.32 23.36 3.77
CA GLY A 15 -6.60 23.01 3.15
C GLY A 15 -7.15 21.61 3.48
N VAL A 16 -6.53 20.85 4.39
CA VAL A 16 -7.03 19.56 4.90
C VAL A 16 -7.26 19.59 6.40
N ASN A 17 -8.09 18.66 6.87
CA ASN A 17 -8.18 18.30 8.28
C ASN A 17 -7.30 17.08 8.50
N MET A 18 -6.06 17.33 8.94
CA MET A 18 -5.06 16.28 9.14
C MET A 18 -5.28 15.58 10.47
N HIS A 19 -5.39 14.25 10.45
CA HIS A 19 -5.37 13.45 11.65
C HIS A 19 -3.95 13.26 12.16
N VAL A 20 -3.79 13.33 13.48
CA VAL A 20 -2.52 13.22 14.18
C VAL A 20 -2.70 12.37 15.42
N VAL A 21 -1.83 11.38 15.59
CA VAL A 21 -1.62 10.68 16.86
C VAL A 21 -0.44 11.26 17.61
N GLU A 22 -0.62 11.46 18.91
CA GLU A 22 0.41 11.94 19.82
C GLU A 22 0.50 11.07 21.09
N LYS A 23 1.72 10.89 21.61
CA LYS A 23 1.96 10.27 22.92
C LYS A 23 3.26 10.77 23.55
N GLY A 24 3.25 10.93 24.87
CA GLY A 24 4.42 11.33 25.65
C GLY A 24 4.64 12.85 25.68
N GLN A 25 5.69 13.27 26.39
CA GLN A 25 6.12 14.67 26.55
C GLN A 25 7.64 14.73 26.39
N GLY A 26 8.18 15.91 26.07
CA GLY A 26 9.61 16.13 25.85
C GLY A 26 9.95 16.50 24.40
N PRO A 27 11.20 16.30 23.94
CA PRO A 27 11.60 16.59 22.57
C PRO A 27 10.76 15.80 21.56
N ILE A 28 10.43 16.43 20.42
CA ILE A 28 9.55 15.83 19.42
C ILE A 28 10.26 14.79 18.56
N VAL A 29 9.57 13.69 18.27
CA VAL A 29 9.92 12.72 17.23
C VAL A 29 8.71 12.58 16.30
N LEU A 30 8.89 12.93 15.02
CA LEU A 30 7.85 12.86 13.99
C LEU A 30 8.00 11.57 13.17
N PHE A 31 6.95 10.77 13.11
CA PHE A 31 6.87 9.54 12.33
C PHE A 31 6.09 9.78 11.04
N ILE A 32 6.70 9.55 9.88
CA ILE A 32 6.08 9.74 8.57
C ILE A 32 5.93 8.37 7.91
N HIS A 33 4.70 7.96 7.64
CA HIS A 33 4.42 6.65 7.03
C HIS A 33 4.61 6.68 5.50
N GLY A 34 4.74 5.50 4.89
CA GLY A 34 4.83 5.32 3.45
C GLY A 34 3.49 4.94 2.79
N PHE A 35 3.57 4.46 1.56
CA PHE A 35 2.45 3.79 0.89
C PHE A 35 2.60 2.27 1.10
N PRO A 36 1.54 1.52 1.41
CA PRO A 36 0.15 1.93 1.66
C PRO A 36 -0.19 1.92 3.17
N GLU A 37 0.43 2.82 3.92
CA GLU A 37 0.42 2.82 5.38
C GLU A 37 -0.37 3.98 5.97
N PHE A 38 -0.44 4.05 7.30
CA PHE A 38 -0.99 5.16 8.09
C PHE A 38 -0.30 5.21 9.46
N TRP A 39 -0.69 6.14 10.35
CA TRP A 39 -0.02 6.35 11.65
C TRP A 39 0.21 5.06 12.46
N TYR A 40 -0.71 4.09 12.32
CA TYR A 40 -0.74 2.85 13.09
C TYR A 40 0.45 1.91 12.80
N SER A 41 1.10 2.05 11.64
CA SER A 41 2.37 1.37 11.36
C SER A 41 3.43 1.65 12.43
N TRP A 42 3.35 2.83 13.05
CA TRP A 42 4.29 3.28 14.07
C TRP A 42 3.81 3.05 15.51
N ARG A 43 2.69 2.35 15.74
CA ARG A 43 2.09 2.20 17.10
C ARG A 43 3.07 1.71 18.16
N HIS A 44 3.97 0.79 17.80
CA HIS A 44 4.98 0.25 18.69
C HIS A 44 6.11 1.26 18.95
N GLN A 45 6.58 1.94 17.90
CA GLN A 45 7.64 2.94 17.99
C GLN A 45 7.18 4.21 18.72
N ILE A 46 5.94 4.65 18.51
CA ILE A 46 5.32 5.76 19.25
C ILE A 46 5.29 5.43 20.74
N SER A 47 4.83 4.24 21.11
CA SER A 47 4.76 3.81 22.51
C SER A 47 6.15 3.70 23.13
N PHE A 48 7.11 3.12 22.41
CA PHE A 48 8.50 3.02 22.85
C PHE A 48 9.11 4.41 23.05
N THR A 49 9.00 5.30 22.07
CA THR A 49 9.57 6.65 22.09
C THR A 49 9.00 7.48 23.24
N ALA A 50 7.67 7.43 23.42
CA ALA A 50 7.00 8.11 24.53
C ALA A 50 7.49 7.64 25.91
N LYS A 51 7.68 6.32 26.08
CA LYS A 51 8.21 5.74 27.33
C LYS A 51 9.62 6.24 27.67
N HIS A 52 10.38 6.69 26.67
CA HIS A 52 11.76 7.18 26.84
C HIS A 52 11.85 8.71 26.90
N GLY A 53 10.77 9.40 27.27
CA GLY A 53 10.81 10.84 27.56
C GLY A 53 10.76 11.75 26.33
N TYR A 54 10.23 11.25 25.21
CA TYR A 54 9.99 12.01 24.00
C TYR A 54 8.51 12.22 23.75
N ARG A 55 8.19 13.28 23.00
CA ARG A 55 6.87 13.52 22.43
C ARG A 55 6.80 12.89 21.04
N ALA A 56 6.20 11.71 20.93
CA ALA A 56 6.03 11.00 19.67
C ALA A 56 4.78 11.49 18.93
N VAL A 57 4.92 11.83 17.65
CA VAL A 57 3.83 12.34 16.79
C VAL A 57 3.79 11.55 15.49
N GLY A 58 2.64 10.98 15.13
CA GLY A 58 2.41 10.27 13.87
C GLY A 58 1.14 10.77 13.18
N PRO A 59 1.23 11.61 12.14
CA PRO A 59 0.08 12.01 11.34
C PRO A 59 -0.32 10.92 10.34
N ASP A 60 -1.59 10.91 9.98
CA ASP A 60 -2.03 10.34 8.71
C ASP A 60 -1.75 11.36 7.60
N LEU A 61 -0.99 10.94 6.60
CA LEU A 61 -0.64 11.79 5.47
C LEU A 61 -1.88 12.13 4.63
N ARG A 62 -1.71 13.13 3.78
CA ARG A 62 -2.78 13.62 2.92
C ARG A 62 -3.34 12.47 2.05
N GLY A 63 -4.63 12.19 2.17
CA GLY A 63 -5.29 11.12 1.41
C GLY A 63 -5.17 9.73 2.05
N TYR A 64 -4.66 9.66 3.27
CA TYR A 64 -4.55 8.42 4.06
C TYR A 64 -5.33 8.55 5.36
N GLY A 65 -5.73 7.39 5.89
CA GLY A 65 -6.33 7.25 7.21
C GLY A 65 -7.48 8.21 7.49
N ASP A 66 -7.42 8.90 8.63
CA ASP A 66 -8.46 9.83 9.08
C ASP A 66 -8.24 11.28 8.59
N THR A 67 -7.24 11.54 7.75
CA THR A 67 -7.01 12.86 7.15
C THR A 67 -7.99 13.13 6.02
N THR A 68 -8.79 14.19 6.14
CA THR A 68 -9.87 14.55 5.19
C THR A 68 -9.67 15.90 4.51
N GLY A 69 -10.44 16.19 3.46
CA GLY A 69 -10.40 17.47 2.74
C GLY A 69 -9.60 17.46 1.44
N ILE A 70 -9.11 16.28 1.00
CA ILE A 70 -8.72 16.09 -0.40
C ILE A 70 -9.97 16.09 -1.28
N GLN A 71 -9.91 16.77 -2.42
CA GLN A 71 -10.96 16.76 -3.45
C GLN A 71 -10.55 16.04 -4.76
N ARG A 72 -9.44 15.31 -4.77
CA ARG A 72 -8.95 14.59 -5.95
C ARG A 72 -8.89 13.10 -5.70
N GLU A 73 -9.38 12.32 -6.67
CA GLU A 73 -9.23 10.87 -6.71
C GLU A 73 -7.74 10.51 -6.90
N PRO A 74 -7.17 9.61 -6.07
CA PRO A 74 -5.79 9.17 -6.20
C PRO A 74 -5.41 8.66 -7.59
N ILE A 75 -6.27 7.84 -8.22
CA ILE A 75 -5.99 7.28 -9.53
C ILE A 75 -5.85 8.36 -10.60
N GLU A 76 -6.78 9.33 -10.64
CA GLU A 76 -6.68 10.46 -11.57
C GLU A 76 -5.43 11.31 -11.33
N THR A 77 -5.01 11.44 -10.06
CA THR A 77 -3.76 12.15 -9.73
C THR A 77 -2.54 11.38 -10.21
N LEU A 78 -2.49 10.07 -9.99
CA LEU A 78 -1.39 9.22 -10.45
C LEU A 78 -1.31 9.19 -11.99
N LYS A 79 -2.45 9.13 -12.66
CA LYS A 79 -2.56 9.25 -14.12
C LYS A 79 -2.06 10.59 -14.63
N ALA A 80 -2.43 11.69 -13.99
CA ALA A 80 -1.97 13.02 -14.39
C ALA A 80 -0.45 13.23 -14.21
N VAL A 81 0.15 12.58 -13.20
CA VAL A 81 1.58 12.73 -12.89
C VAL A 81 2.46 11.74 -13.67
N TYR A 82 2.05 10.48 -13.77
CA TYR A 82 2.84 9.40 -14.35
C TYR A 82 2.33 8.91 -15.70
N GLY A 83 1.15 9.34 -16.14
CA GLY A 83 0.57 8.94 -17.43
C GLY A 83 -0.10 7.56 -17.41
N ASP A 84 -0.65 7.19 -18.57
CA ASP A 84 -1.49 6.01 -18.76
C ASP A 84 -0.75 4.68 -18.59
N ASP A 85 0.57 4.68 -18.83
CA ASP A 85 1.39 3.48 -18.76
C ASP A 85 1.87 3.17 -17.33
N TYR A 86 1.64 4.05 -16.36
CA TYR A 86 2.00 3.76 -14.97
C TYR A 86 1.23 2.54 -14.47
N TYR A 87 1.91 1.57 -13.86
CA TYR A 87 1.34 0.25 -13.58
C TYR A 87 0.01 0.32 -12.77
N VAL A 88 -0.08 1.24 -11.80
CA VAL A 88 -1.31 1.43 -11.01
C VAL A 88 -2.48 1.84 -11.90
N VAL A 89 -2.25 2.70 -12.89
CA VAL A 89 -3.26 3.15 -13.85
C VAL A 89 -3.61 2.00 -14.80
N ARG A 90 -2.61 1.25 -15.28
CA ARG A 90 -2.82 0.08 -16.15
C ARG A 90 -3.65 -1.02 -15.49
N PHE A 91 -3.64 -1.10 -14.16
CA PHE A 91 -4.36 -2.13 -13.42
C PHE A 91 -5.86 -1.81 -13.23
N GLN A 92 -6.30 -0.58 -13.53
CA GLN A 92 -7.66 -0.13 -13.22
C GLN A 92 -8.73 -0.84 -14.04
N GLU A 93 -8.50 -1.05 -15.33
CA GLU A 93 -9.45 -1.75 -16.20
C GLU A 93 -9.46 -3.26 -15.88
N PRO A 94 -10.59 -3.82 -15.38
CA PRO A 94 -10.66 -5.23 -15.02
C PRO A 94 -10.40 -6.16 -16.20
N GLY A 95 -9.42 -7.06 -16.05
CA GLY A 95 -9.09 -8.07 -17.05
C GLY A 95 -8.14 -7.62 -18.15
N GLU A 96 -7.85 -6.31 -18.32
CA GLU A 96 -6.91 -5.86 -19.34
C GLU A 96 -5.49 -6.37 -19.08
N ILE A 97 -4.94 -6.05 -17.92
CA ILE A 97 -3.57 -6.46 -17.60
C ILE A 97 -3.46 -7.97 -17.40
N GLU A 98 -4.50 -8.61 -16.84
CA GLU A 98 -4.54 -10.06 -16.72
C GLU A 98 -4.53 -10.76 -18.08
N ALA A 99 -5.21 -10.21 -19.10
CA ALA A 99 -5.17 -10.73 -20.46
C ALA A 99 -3.80 -10.51 -21.12
N GLU A 100 -3.10 -9.41 -20.82
CA GLU A 100 -1.72 -9.20 -21.27
C GLU A 100 -0.75 -10.18 -20.59
N PHE A 101 -0.91 -10.41 -19.28
CA PHE A 101 -0.15 -11.44 -18.56
C PHE A 101 -0.47 -12.85 -19.05
N ALA A 102 -1.70 -13.18 -19.42
CA ALA A 102 -2.00 -14.50 -19.97
C ALA A 102 -1.22 -14.82 -21.26
N LYS A 103 -0.81 -13.79 -22.02
CA LYS A 103 0.02 -13.94 -23.23
C LYS A 103 1.51 -14.13 -22.92
N ILE A 104 1.94 -13.77 -21.71
CA ILE A 104 3.32 -13.81 -21.25
C ILE A 104 3.34 -14.81 -20.09
N SER A 105 3.79 -16.04 -20.29
CA SER A 105 3.67 -17.11 -19.27
C SER A 105 3.87 -16.64 -17.82
N THR A 106 3.09 -17.17 -16.86
CA THR A 106 3.12 -16.75 -15.44
C THR A 106 4.54 -16.65 -14.88
N LYS A 107 5.39 -17.64 -15.21
CA LYS A 107 6.82 -17.63 -14.88
C LYS A 107 7.50 -16.35 -15.37
N LYS A 108 7.31 -15.98 -16.63
CA LYS A 108 7.96 -14.81 -17.24
C LYS A 108 7.49 -13.49 -16.61
N VAL A 109 6.22 -13.39 -16.24
CA VAL A 109 5.69 -12.23 -15.51
C VAL A 109 6.38 -12.10 -14.15
N LEU A 110 6.46 -13.20 -13.39
CA LEU A 110 7.15 -13.21 -12.08
C LEU A 110 8.65 -12.92 -12.22
N GLU A 111 9.31 -13.50 -13.21
CA GLU A 111 10.70 -13.19 -13.54
C GLU A 111 10.91 -11.69 -13.75
N LYS A 112 10.06 -11.05 -14.58
CA LYS A 112 10.16 -9.62 -14.87
C LYS A 112 9.93 -8.75 -13.63
N PHE A 113 8.93 -9.07 -12.80
CA PHE A 113 8.68 -8.34 -11.55
C PHE A 113 9.81 -8.51 -10.54
N LEU A 114 10.23 -9.75 -10.26
CA LEU A 114 11.22 -10.07 -9.23
C LEU A 114 12.67 -9.74 -9.63
N SER A 115 12.91 -9.46 -10.91
CA SER A 115 14.20 -9.00 -11.42
C SER A 115 14.20 -7.55 -11.91
N TYR A 116 13.12 -6.79 -11.67
CA TYR A 116 13.06 -5.37 -12.04
C TYR A 116 14.10 -4.57 -11.23
N ARG A 117 14.99 -3.85 -11.93
CA ARG A 117 16.11 -3.12 -11.31
C ARG A 117 16.09 -1.62 -11.56
N ASN A 118 15.13 -1.11 -12.33
CA ASN A 118 15.00 0.32 -12.53
C ASN A 118 14.40 0.94 -11.25
N PRO A 119 15.10 1.88 -10.58
CA PRO A 119 14.62 2.48 -9.35
C PRO A 119 13.46 3.47 -9.55
N GLY A 120 13.14 3.82 -10.81
CA GLY A 120 12.02 4.69 -11.15
C GLY A 120 10.66 3.98 -11.15
N PRO A 121 9.57 4.73 -11.40
CA PRO A 121 8.23 4.18 -11.52
C PRO A 121 8.17 3.03 -12.53
N LEU A 122 7.36 2.01 -12.23
CA LEU A 122 7.11 0.92 -13.17
C LEU A 122 6.09 1.37 -14.22
N TYR A 123 6.52 1.37 -15.47
CA TYR A 123 5.67 1.62 -16.63
C TYR A 123 5.41 0.29 -17.36
N MET A 124 4.16 0.05 -17.73
CA MET A 124 3.69 -1.16 -18.41
C MET A 124 2.89 -0.76 -19.65
N PRO A 125 3.56 -0.35 -20.75
CA PRO A 125 2.90 0.08 -21.96
C PRO A 125 1.85 -0.91 -22.46
N LYS A 126 0.68 -0.41 -22.87
CA LYS A 126 -0.41 -1.26 -23.34
C LYS A 126 0.04 -2.16 -24.49
N GLY A 127 -0.20 -3.47 -24.35
CA GLY A 127 0.21 -4.48 -25.33
C GLY A 127 1.68 -4.89 -25.27
N LYS A 128 2.52 -4.19 -24.50
CA LYS A 128 3.92 -4.55 -24.24
C LYS A 128 4.27 -4.20 -22.79
N PRO A 129 3.71 -4.94 -21.81
CA PRO A 129 3.82 -4.60 -20.40
C PRO A 129 5.25 -4.74 -19.85
N PHE A 130 6.10 -5.49 -20.55
CA PHE A 130 7.53 -5.64 -20.25
C PHE A 130 8.35 -5.46 -21.52
N ASP A 131 9.57 -4.97 -21.36
CA ASP A 131 10.54 -4.91 -22.45
C ASP A 131 11.03 -6.31 -22.87
N ASP A 132 11.78 -6.38 -23.98
CA ASP A 132 12.37 -7.63 -24.47
C ASP A 132 13.71 -7.95 -23.83
N SER A 133 14.15 -7.16 -22.85
CA SER A 133 15.44 -7.33 -22.18
C SER A 133 15.53 -8.71 -21.51
N PRO A 134 16.68 -9.39 -21.59
CA PRO A 134 16.87 -10.68 -20.94
C PRO A 134 16.68 -10.55 -19.42
N VAL A 135 16.05 -11.57 -18.83
CA VAL A 135 15.87 -11.65 -17.38
C VAL A 135 17.19 -12.12 -16.77
N ILE A 136 17.71 -11.37 -15.81
CA ILE A 136 18.86 -11.77 -14.99
C ILE A 136 18.36 -11.91 -13.55
N LEU A 137 18.15 -13.14 -13.11
CA LEU A 137 17.70 -13.42 -11.75
C LEU A 137 18.73 -12.90 -10.73
N PRO A 138 18.28 -12.30 -9.62
CA PRO A 138 19.18 -11.93 -8.54
C PRO A 138 19.72 -13.18 -7.84
N SER A 139 20.88 -13.07 -7.19
CA SER A 139 21.57 -14.21 -6.57
C SER A 139 20.79 -14.92 -5.45
N TRP A 140 19.75 -14.28 -4.90
CA TRP A 140 18.88 -14.84 -3.88
C TRP A 140 17.68 -15.61 -4.45
N LEU A 141 17.46 -15.59 -5.77
CA LEU A 141 16.30 -16.17 -6.42
C LEU A 141 16.72 -17.16 -7.51
N SER A 142 16.53 -18.45 -7.24
CA SER A 142 16.77 -19.53 -8.19
C SER A 142 15.61 -19.71 -9.17
N SER A 143 15.85 -20.32 -10.34
CA SER A 143 14.77 -20.66 -11.29
C SER A 143 13.71 -21.57 -10.65
N SER A 144 14.12 -22.53 -9.82
CA SER A 144 13.19 -23.45 -9.15
C SER A 144 12.25 -22.76 -8.17
N GLU A 145 12.70 -21.69 -7.51
CA GLU A 145 11.83 -20.88 -6.64
C GLU A 145 10.85 -20.05 -7.46
N VAL A 146 11.29 -19.51 -8.60
CA VAL A 146 10.37 -18.85 -9.54
C VAL A 146 9.32 -19.83 -10.06
N ASP A 147 9.72 -21.06 -10.39
CA ASP A 147 8.81 -22.12 -10.84
C ASP A 147 7.77 -22.46 -9.75
N TYR A 148 8.19 -22.51 -8.49
CA TYR A 148 7.30 -22.69 -7.35
C TYR A 148 6.26 -21.55 -7.25
N PHE A 149 6.69 -20.28 -7.30
CA PHE A 149 5.76 -19.15 -7.28
C PHE A 149 4.82 -19.14 -8.49
N ALA A 150 5.35 -19.46 -9.68
CA ALA A 150 4.56 -19.55 -10.91
C ALA A 150 3.44 -20.59 -10.78
N SER A 151 3.75 -21.78 -10.23
CA SER A 151 2.74 -22.83 -10.02
C SER A 151 1.60 -22.43 -9.08
N THR A 152 1.83 -21.46 -8.19
CA THR A 152 0.81 -20.92 -7.30
C THR A 152 -0.06 -19.92 -8.05
N TYR A 153 0.56 -18.98 -8.77
CA TYR A 153 -0.16 -17.99 -9.57
C TYR A 153 -0.90 -18.59 -10.78
N GLU A 154 -0.47 -19.73 -11.31
CA GLU A 154 -1.23 -20.47 -12.33
C GLU A 154 -2.58 -20.97 -11.80
N LYS A 155 -2.70 -21.24 -10.50
CA LYS A 155 -3.96 -21.67 -9.87
C LYS A 155 -4.87 -20.51 -9.52
N THR A 156 -4.30 -19.38 -9.08
CA THR A 156 -5.05 -18.23 -8.56
C THR A 156 -5.24 -17.11 -9.57
N GLY A 157 -4.42 -17.06 -10.62
CA GLY A 157 -4.25 -15.89 -11.47
C GLY A 157 -3.63 -14.70 -10.71
N PHE A 158 -3.53 -13.57 -11.41
CA PHE A 158 -3.04 -12.30 -10.85
C PHE A 158 -4.18 -11.37 -10.36
N THR A 159 -5.43 -11.68 -10.66
CA THR A 159 -6.59 -10.81 -10.39
C THR A 159 -6.65 -10.36 -8.93
N GLY A 160 -6.46 -11.25 -7.96
CA GLY A 160 -6.47 -10.88 -6.55
C GLY A 160 -5.40 -9.85 -6.18
N GLY A 161 -4.17 -10.04 -6.68
CA GLY A 161 -3.07 -9.08 -6.46
C GLY A 161 -3.30 -7.75 -7.18
N VAL A 162 -3.90 -7.77 -8.37
CA VAL A 162 -4.22 -6.57 -9.16
C VAL A 162 -5.38 -5.79 -8.52
N ASN A 163 -6.40 -6.48 -7.98
CA ASN A 163 -7.55 -5.88 -7.29
C ASN A 163 -7.13 -4.96 -6.15
N TYR A 164 -6.00 -5.24 -5.50
CA TYR A 164 -5.41 -4.35 -4.51
C TYR A 164 -5.28 -2.90 -5.01
N TYR A 165 -4.78 -2.74 -6.24
CA TYR A 165 -4.54 -1.44 -6.86
C TYR A 165 -5.82 -0.80 -7.40
N ARG A 166 -6.81 -1.61 -7.81
CA ARG A 166 -8.14 -1.13 -8.23
C ARG A 166 -8.92 -0.51 -7.09
N ALA A 167 -8.64 -0.94 -5.87
CA ALA A 167 -9.28 -0.37 -4.70
C ALA A 167 -8.63 0.94 -4.25
N LEU A 168 -7.62 1.52 -4.92
CA LEU A 168 -6.86 2.63 -4.33
C LEU A 168 -7.68 3.89 -4.04
N ASP A 169 -8.60 4.27 -4.92
CA ASP A 169 -9.55 5.36 -4.63
C ASP A 169 -10.42 4.98 -3.41
N ARG A 170 -10.71 3.69 -3.24
CA ARG A 170 -11.38 3.17 -2.06
C ARG A 170 -10.46 3.05 -0.85
N VAL A 171 -9.14 2.87 -0.98
CA VAL A 171 -8.16 2.76 0.14
C VAL A 171 -7.91 4.13 0.76
N SER A 172 -7.82 5.19 -0.06
CA SER A 172 -7.92 6.57 0.42
C SER A 172 -9.28 6.91 1.03
N LEU A 173 -10.28 6.09 0.73
CA LEU A 173 -11.63 6.12 1.27
C LEU A 173 -11.94 4.85 2.08
N ILE A 174 -11.00 4.32 2.89
CA ILE A 174 -11.36 3.35 3.95
C ILE A 174 -11.61 4.15 5.24
N PRO A 175 -12.79 4.76 5.42
CA PRO A 175 -13.38 4.91 6.74
C PRO A 175 -13.70 3.56 7.39
N THR A 176 -13.46 2.40 6.78
CA THR A 176 -13.79 1.08 7.37
C THR A 176 -12.91 0.72 8.59
N TYR A 177 -11.83 1.46 8.84
CA TYR A 177 -11.14 1.48 10.15
C TYR A 177 -12.02 2.03 11.29
N ARG A 178 -12.99 2.92 10.96
CA ARG A 178 -13.76 3.76 11.92
C ARG A 178 -14.49 3.00 13.01
N ALA A 179 -14.85 1.73 12.81
CA ALA A 179 -15.71 1.00 13.75
C ALA A 179 -14.97 0.06 14.71
N ASN A 180 -13.81 -0.46 14.29
CA ASN A 180 -13.25 -1.66 14.93
C ASN A 180 -12.08 -1.35 15.85
N VAL A 181 -11.14 -0.47 15.49
CA VAL A 181 -10.02 -0.14 16.39
C VAL A 181 -10.45 0.73 17.57
N LYS A 182 -11.50 1.56 17.39
CA LYS A 182 -12.14 2.26 18.52
C LYS A 182 -12.79 1.32 19.55
N LYS A 183 -12.92 0.02 19.26
CA LYS A 183 -13.53 -1.00 20.13
C LYS A 183 -12.56 -2.08 20.62
N GLY A 184 -11.25 -1.95 20.35
CA GLY A 184 -10.26 -2.95 20.82
C GLY A 184 -10.32 -4.29 20.09
N THR A 185 -10.60 -4.29 18.78
CA THR A 185 -10.46 -5.50 17.95
C THR A 185 -9.00 -5.92 17.84
N SER A 186 -8.76 -7.24 17.80
CA SER A 186 -7.43 -7.83 17.70
C SER A 186 -6.85 -7.68 16.29
N ASP A 187 -5.53 -7.77 16.17
CA ASP A 187 -4.81 -7.70 14.88
C ASP A 187 -5.24 -8.83 13.90
N ASP A 188 -5.82 -9.94 14.39
CA ASP A 188 -6.31 -11.06 13.55
C ASP A 188 -7.61 -10.71 12.79
N ASP A 189 -8.49 -9.92 13.39
CA ASP A 189 -9.75 -9.49 12.77
C ASP A 189 -9.49 -8.52 11.58
N PHE A 190 -8.37 -7.79 11.65
CA PHE A 190 -7.93 -6.87 10.59
C PHE A 190 -7.57 -7.60 9.30
N ILE A 191 -6.78 -8.68 9.38
CA ILE A 191 -6.36 -9.46 8.20
C ILE A 191 -7.59 -10.08 7.51
N GLY A 192 -8.54 -10.59 8.29
CA GLY A 192 -9.76 -11.20 7.76
C GLY A 192 -10.68 -10.23 7.00
N LEU A 193 -10.83 -8.99 7.48
CA LEU A 193 -11.63 -7.95 6.81
C LEU A 193 -10.93 -7.37 5.58
N TRP A 194 -9.61 -7.25 5.64
CA TRP A 194 -8.78 -6.83 4.51
C TRP A 194 -8.93 -7.82 3.35
N ILE A 195 -8.73 -9.12 3.59
CA ILE A 195 -8.88 -10.16 2.56
C ILE A 195 -10.26 -10.14 1.88
N LYS A 196 -11.34 -9.97 2.66
CA LYS A 196 -12.72 -9.92 2.12
C LYS A 196 -12.99 -8.70 1.23
N SER A 197 -12.21 -7.62 1.36
CA SER A 197 -12.39 -6.41 0.56
C SER A 197 -11.75 -6.52 -0.83
N PHE A 198 -10.94 -7.56 -1.07
CA PHE A 198 -10.21 -7.79 -2.33
C PHE A 198 -10.57 -9.11 -3.04
N ALA A 199 -11.40 -9.95 -2.40
CA ALA A 199 -11.95 -11.19 -2.96
C ALA A 199 -13.17 -10.94 -3.85
#